data_AF-A0A291QSE6-F1
#
_entry.id   AF-A0A291QSE6-F1
#
_cell.length_a   1.000
_cell.length_b   1.000
_cell.length_c   1.000
_cell.angle_alpha   90.00
_cell.angle_beta   90.00
_cell.angle_gamma   90.00
#
_symmetry.space_group_name_H-M   'P 1'
#
loop_
_entity.id
_entity.type
_entity.pdbx_description
1 polymer ?
#
loop_
_entity_poly.entity_id
_entity_poly.type
_entity_poly.pdbx_seq_one_letter_code
_entity_poly.pdbx_strand_id
1 'polypeptide(L)' 'MVQKKRLNKNLLQEAHSFMLLIPKIFRDSICEECGWSEATFYRRAKNPAGFSNAESEKIIEVITLVLKKSIAKAQRTFRP' A
#
# COMPACT_ATOMS: atom_id res chain seq x y z
N MET A 1 -22.35 -0.46 -28.67
CA MET A 1 -21.02 0.19 -28.74
C MET A 1 -20.49 0.33 -27.31
N VAL A 2 -19.58 -0.53 -26.89
CA VAL A 2 -18.96 -0.43 -25.55
C VAL A 2 -17.97 0.72 -25.59
N GLN A 3 -18.23 1.78 -24.83
CA GLN A 3 -17.32 2.91 -24.72
C GLN A 3 -16.01 2.44 -24.08
N LYS A 4 -14.99 2.24 -24.90
CA LYS A 4 -13.61 2.03 -24.46
C LYS A 4 -13.19 3.34 -23.78
N LYS A 5 -13.21 3.38 -22.44
CA LYS A 5 -12.82 4.54 -21.63
C LYS A 5 -11.44 4.99 -22.12
N ARG A 6 -11.38 6.13 -22.79
CA ARG A 6 -10.12 6.70 -23.29
C ARG A 6 -9.24 6.97 -22.07
N LEU A 7 -8.17 6.19 -21.92
CA LEU A 7 -7.06 6.46 -21.02
C LEU A 7 -6.56 7.87 -21.34
N ASN A 8 -6.81 8.83 -20.45
CA ASN A 8 -6.35 10.20 -20.62
C ASN A 8 -4.87 10.27 -20.17
N LYS A 9 -4.02 9.69 -21.02
CA LYS A 9 -2.64 10.02 -21.46
C LYS A 9 -1.61 10.67 -20.53
N ASN A 10 -1.84 10.84 -19.23
CA ASN A 10 -0.78 11.23 -18.31
C ASN A 10 -0.31 9.99 -17.53
N LEU A 11 0.45 9.14 -18.22
CA LEU A 11 1.07 7.94 -17.64
C LEU A 11 1.84 8.27 -16.36
N LEU A 12 2.53 9.42 -16.34
CA LEU A 12 3.26 9.89 -15.17
C LEU A 12 2.30 10.15 -14.00
N GLN A 13 1.19 10.87 -14.23
CA GLN A 13 0.18 11.12 -13.20
C GLN A 13 -0.47 9.82 -12.70
N GLU A 14 -0.76 8.88 -13.61
CA GLU A 14 -1.34 7.59 -13.24
C GLU A 14 -0.36 6.75 -12.40
N ALA A 15 0.90 6.66 -12.82
CA ALA A 15 1.95 5.99 -12.07
C ALA A 15 2.19 6.65 -10.71
N HIS A 16 2.25 7.98 -10.66
CA HIS A 16 2.40 8.74 -9.41
C HIS A 16 1.23 8.51 -8.47
N SER A 17 0.00 8.56 -8.98
CA SER A 17 -1.21 8.30 -8.18
C SER A 17 -1.23 6.86 -7.67
N PHE A 18 -0.79 5.89 -8.47
CA PHE A 18 -0.64 4.51 -8.05
C PHE A 18 0.37 4.37 -6.90
N MET A 19 1.52 5.03 -6.99
CA MET A 19 2.54 5.01 -5.94
C MET A 19 2.03 5.62 -4.62
N LEU A 20 1.26 6.71 -4.68
CA LEU A 20 0.65 7.31 -3.49
C LEU A 20 -0.38 6.41 -2.80
N LEU A 21 -0.99 5.46 -3.53
CA LEU A 21 -1.94 4.50 -2.94
C LEU A 21 -1.25 3.40 -2.13
N ILE A 22 0.01 3.06 -2.44
CA ILE A 22 0.70 1.94 -1.77
C ILE A 22 0.88 2.20 -0.26
N PRO A 23 1.37 3.37 0.20
CA PRO A 23 1.46 3.68 1.62
C PRO A 23 0.11 3.62 2.34
N LYS A 24 -0.97 4.06 1.68
CA LYS A 24 -2.33 3.97 2.22
C LYS A 24 -2.74 2.52 2.43
N ILE A 25 -2.57 1.66 1.41
CA ILE A 25 -2.90 0.23 1.49
C ILE A 25 -2.09 -0.44 2.61
N PHE A 26 -0.80 -0.13 2.71
CA PHE A 26 0.06 -0.67 3.76
C PHE A 26 -0.46 -0.29 5.15
N ARG A 27 -0.71 0.99 5.39
CA ARG A 27 -1.24 1.47 6.66
C ARG A 27 -2.57 0.82 7.01
N ASP A 28 -3.51 0.79 6.06
CA ASP A 28 -4.85 0.22 6.28
C ASP A 28 -4.73 -1.28 6.63
N SER A 29 -3.85 -2.02 5.94
CA SER A 29 -3.57 -3.44 6.24
C SER A 29 -2.96 -3.65 7.63
N ILE A 30 -2.03 -2.79 8.05
CA ILE A 30 -1.46 -2.85 9.41
C ILE A 30 -2.53 -2.55 10.46
N CYS A 31 -3.40 -1.56 10.21
CA CYS A 31 -4.48 -1.22 11.12
C CYS A 31 -5.44 -2.40 11.31
N GLU A 32 -5.78 -3.10 10.24
CA GLU A 32 -6.62 -4.30 10.28
C GLU A 32 -5.93 -5.46 11.01
N GLU A 33 -4.71 -5.83 10.60
CA GLU A 33 -4.01 -7.00 11.12
C GLU A 33 -3.53 -6.84 12.58
N CYS A 34 -3.15 -5.63 12.98
CA CYS A 34 -2.69 -5.34 14.34
C CYS A 34 -3.79 -4.76 15.24
N GLY A 35 -5.02 -4.59 14.73
CA GLY A 35 -6.12 -3.96 15.47
C GLY A 35 -5.85 -2.50 15.85
N TRP A 36 -5.03 -1.79 15.08
CA TRP A 36 -4.68 -0.40 15.36
C TRP A 36 -5.65 0.57 14.70
N SER A 37 -5.89 1.71 15.34
CA SER A 37 -6.44 2.88 14.66
C SER A 37 -5.36 3.59 13.84
N GLU A 38 -5.78 4.38 12.85
CA GLU A 38 -4.87 5.21 12.05
C GLU A 38 -4.01 6.14 12.92
N ALA A 39 -4.60 6.73 13.98
CA ALA A 39 -3.85 7.53 14.94
C ALA A 39 -2.77 6.70 15.67
N THR A 40 -3.07 5.44 16.00
CA THR A 40 -2.11 4.53 16.65
C THR A 40 -0.97 4.17 15.71
N PHE A 41 -1.27 3.88 14.44
CA PHE A 41 -0.26 3.67 13.41
C PHE A 41 0.73 4.84 13.35
N TYR A 42 0.23 6.08 13.24
CA TYR A 42 1.13 7.24 13.13
C TYR A 42 1.91 7.53 14.42
N ARG A 43 1.32 7.28 15.60
CA ARG A 43 2.07 7.37 16.87
C ARG A 43 3.21 6.35 16.91
N ARG A 44 2.94 5.09 16.56
CA ARG A 44 3.93 4.00 16.51
C ARG A 44 5.00 4.27 15.44
N ALA A 45 4.63 4.76 14.27
CA ALA A 45 5.57 5.09 13.20
C ALA A 45 6.56 6.21 13.60
N LYS A 46 6.14 7.14 14.46
CA LYS A 46 7.00 8.21 14.99
C LYS A 46 7.86 7.76 16.17
N ASN A 47 7.42 6.74 16.92
CA ASN A 47 8.09 6.25 18.12
C ASN A 47 8.54 4.79 17.93
N PRO A 48 9.82 4.55 17.57
CA PRO A 48 10.32 3.19 17.29
C PRO A 48 10.43 2.28 18.51
N ALA A 49 10.09 2.76 19.72
CA ALA A 49 10.16 1.96 20.93
C ALA A 49 8.97 0.99 21.02
N GLY A 50 9.26 -0.32 21.09
CA GLY A 50 8.36 -1.31 21.66
C GLY A 50 7.39 -2.00 20.70
N PHE A 51 7.84 -2.38 19.49
CA PHE A 51 7.15 -3.47 18.79
C PHE A 51 7.49 -4.79 19.48
N SER A 52 6.47 -5.57 19.83
CA SER A 52 6.64 -6.97 20.18
C SER A 52 7.19 -7.75 18.98
N ASN A 53 7.72 -8.95 19.22
CA ASN A 53 8.18 -9.83 18.15
C ASN A 53 7.04 -10.13 17.16
N ALA A 54 5.83 -10.39 17.67
CA ALA A 54 4.65 -10.65 16.85
C ALA A 54 4.24 -9.44 15.99
N GLU A 55 4.24 -8.22 16.56
CA GLU A 55 3.98 -7.00 15.79
C GLU A 55 5.05 -6.80 14.69
N SER A 56 6.32 -7.06 15.01
CA SER A 56 7.43 -6.92 14.06
C SER A 56 7.31 -7.91 12.89
N GLU A 57 7.05 -9.19 13.19
CA GLU A 57 6.80 -10.23 12.20
C GLU A 57 5.61 -9.86 11.31
N LYS A 58 4.51 -9.40 11.91
CA LYS A 58 3.31 -8.99 11.17
C LYS A 58 3.58 -7.79 10.26
N ILE A 59 4.33 -6.78 10.72
CA ILE A 59 4.71 -5.63 9.90
C ILE A 59 5.50 -6.09 8.66
N ILE A 60 6.47 -6.98 8.83
CA ILE A 60 7.30 -7.54 7.75
C ILE A 60 6.46 -8.36 6.77
N GLU A 61 5.54 -9.18 7.28
CA GLU A 61 4.61 -9.96 6.47
C GLU A 61 3.74 -9.04 5.60
N VAL A 62 3.12 -8.02 6.21
CA VAL A 62 2.21 -7.10 5.54
C VAL A 62 2.93 -6.27 4.48
N ILE A 63 4.11 -5.70 4.76
CA ILE A 63 4.85 -4.93 3.74
C ILE A 63 5.23 -5.81 2.56
N THR A 64 5.68 -7.05 2.81
CA THR A 64 6.05 -7.99 1.75
C THR A 64 4.84 -8.33 0.87
N LEU A 65 3.68 -8.59 1.48
CA LEU A 65 2.45 -8.91 0.76
C LEU A 65 1.95 -7.72 -0.07
N VAL A 66 1.94 -6.51 0.51
CA VAL A 66 1.49 -5.29 -0.15
C VAL A 66 2.38 -4.98 -1.35
N LEU A 67 3.70 -5.09 -1.22
CA LEU A 67 4.62 -4.87 -2.34
C LEU A 67 4.45 -5.92 -3.44
N LYS A 68 4.35 -7.21 -3.11
CA LYS A 68 4.10 -8.28 -4.10
C LYS A 68 2.82 -8.03 -4.90
N LYS A 69 1.71 -7.70 -4.21
CA LYS A 69 0.42 -7.37 -4.85
C LYS A 69 0.52 -6.11 -5.70
N SER A 70 1.22 -5.08 -5.22
CA SER A 70 1.39 -3.82 -5.93
C SER A 70 2.21 -3.99 -7.20
N ILE A 71 3.31 -4.75 -7.15
CA ILE A 71 4.13 -5.09 -8.32
C ILE A 71 3.31 -5.85 -9.36
N ALA A 72 2.59 -6.89 -8.95
CA ALA A 72 1.74 -7.67 -9.85
C ALA A 72 0.66 -6.78 -10.51
N LYS A 73 0.07 -5.83 -9.76
CA LYS A 73 -0.90 -4.87 -10.29
C LYS A 73 -0.25 -3.88 -11.25
N ALA A 74 0.93 -3.36 -10.92
CA ALA A 74 1.67 -2.44 -11.77
C ALA A 74 2.03 -3.09 -13.12
N GLN A 75 2.52 -4.33 -13.12
CA GLN A 75 2.83 -5.09 -14.34
C GLN A 75 1.62 -5.29 -15.25
N ARG A 76 0.42 -5.45 -14.68
CA ARG A 76 -0.83 -5.56 -15.44
C ARG A 76 -1.33 -4.22 -15.96
N THR A 77 -1.09 -3.13 -15.23
CA THR A 77 -1.65 -1.80 -15.50
C THR A 77 -0.76 -0.97 -16.43
N PHE A 78 0.55 -0.99 -16.18
CA PHE A 78 1.57 -0.20 -16.88
C PHE A 78 2.40 -1.07 -17.83
N ARG A 79 1.75 -2.05 -18.48
CA ARG A 79 2.39 -2.89 -19.49
C ARG A 79 2.65 -2.04 -20.75
N PRO A 80 3.85 -2.13 -21.37
CA PRO A 80 4.08 -1.57 -22.69
C PRO A 80 3.11 -2.11 -23.74
#